data_AF-A0A352XLS4-F1
#
_entry.id   AF-A0A352XLS4-F1
#
_cell.length_a   1.000
_cell.length_b   1.000
_cell.length_c   1.000
_cell.angle_alpha   90.00
_cell.angle_beta   90.00
_cell.angle_gamma   90.00
#
_symmetry.space_group_name_H-M   'P 1'
#
loop_
_entity.id
_entity.type
_entity.pdbx_description
1 polymer ?
#
loop_
_entity_poly.entity_id
_entity_poly.type
_entity_poly.pdbx_seq_one_letter_code
_entity_poly.pdbx_strand_id
1 'polypeptide(L)'
;MLALLTLVAVGVLSLSTVNMRTSAQSQARDLARSNARMALILAVGDLQKMLGPDGRVTSPSAQSQSAASAHAAWVGVYDAWDASRGLITRPQSVFQQWLSSAPQREDLRNKNFAERVGVSEVPLVDAGSLGEAAKLPGEKVTAPTMPVGVGTRTGNVAWWVGDESMKADVTSGETRAPFTKSGEHLLAAHASPVANAEVLEALGAIPIDDADRDRYISSGLLTLKNNKAQQLFHDVTTQSLGIPVDVTRRQLKYDFSIFAQQPRTSVVNLPIYKANGAVNDFTVARGKLTNARDFRTAGGNPLASFGNLTEQAGINMEELWVHSNLYRNVRWTSNIPKLVAQSGAENKSTNDFRHRALSDPWFSYSKPVFASVQFVFSFVSKPDPLLAGKFRMQMQMDALVKVWNPNNVRVEIPAGASYAVQLLSVPFKVQWYITNASGAGVALPQSGVGGNTYSLNRGTWPSSSDKFGHQTFQWLRGNIGGLAQKGVSTGYTLEPGESKIFGHDKE
;
A
#
# COMPACT_ATOMS: atom_id res chain seq x y z
N MET A 1 -63.72 -11.08 -62.60
CA MET A 1 -63.34 -12.21 -61.71
C MET A 1 -61.90 -12.69 -61.93
N LEU A 2 -61.45 -12.95 -63.17
CA LEU A 2 -60.07 -13.39 -63.46
C LEU A 2 -58.96 -12.43 -62.99
N ALA A 3 -59.18 -11.11 -63.05
CA ALA A 3 -58.23 -10.10 -62.55
C ALA A 3 -58.07 -10.10 -61.01
N LEU A 4 -59.10 -10.50 -60.27
CA LEU A 4 -59.06 -10.56 -58.81
C LEU A 4 -58.28 -11.79 -58.33
N LEU A 5 -58.53 -12.94 -58.97
CA LEU A 5 -57.84 -14.20 -58.68
C LEU A 5 -56.33 -14.11 -58.99
N THR A 6 -55.96 -13.41 -60.07
CA THR A 6 -54.55 -13.20 -60.43
C THR A 6 -53.84 -12.25 -59.45
N LEU A 7 -54.50 -11.19 -58.98
CA LEU A 7 -53.94 -10.30 -57.95
C LEU A 7 -53.70 -11.05 -56.62
N VAL A 8 -54.66 -11.88 -56.21
CA VAL A 8 -54.54 -12.71 -55.00
C VAL A 8 -53.42 -13.74 -55.15
N ALA A 9 -53.30 -14.38 -56.32
CA ALA A 9 -52.21 -15.33 -56.59
C ALA A 9 -50.83 -14.65 -56.52
N VAL A 10 -50.68 -13.43 -57.05
CA VAL A 10 -49.43 -12.65 -56.97
C VAL A 10 -49.11 -12.22 -55.54
N GLY A 11 -50.13 -11.85 -54.75
CA GLY A 11 -49.97 -11.52 -53.33
C GLY A 11 -49.48 -12.71 -52.50
N VAL A 12 -50.08 -13.89 -52.71
CA VAL A 12 -49.69 -15.13 -52.01
C VAL A 12 -48.29 -15.61 -52.44
N LEU A 13 -47.92 -15.46 -53.71
CA LEU A 13 -46.59 -15.79 -54.21
C LEU A 13 -45.51 -14.86 -53.62
N SER A 14 -45.83 -13.57 -53.51
CA SER A 14 -44.94 -12.57 -52.89
C SER A 14 -44.72 -12.87 -51.42
N LEU A 15 -45.79 -13.19 -50.68
CA LEU A 15 -45.69 -13.57 -49.27
C LEU A 15 -44.91 -14.88 -49.07
N SER A 16 -45.11 -15.86 -49.94
CA SER A 16 -44.36 -17.13 -49.92
C SER A 16 -42.86 -16.90 -50.16
N THR A 17 -42.51 -16.00 -51.09
CA THR A 17 -41.12 -15.63 -51.37
C THR A 17 -40.48 -14.92 -50.17
N VAL A 18 -41.20 -14.01 -49.51
CA VAL A 18 -40.73 -13.35 -48.28
C VAL A 18 -40.53 -14.36 -47.16
N ASN A 19 -41.49 -15.28 -46.95
CA ASN A 19 -41.38 -16.32 -45.93
C ASN A 19 -40.20 -17.26 -46.19
N MET A 20 -39.92 -17.64 -47.44
CA MET A 20 -38.74 -18.44 -47.80
C MET A 20 -37.44 -17.69 -47.49
N ARG A 21 -37.34 -16.39 -47.80
CA ARG A 21 -36.14 -15.59 -47.46
C ARG A 21 -35.96 -15.47 -45.96
N THR A 22 -37.03 -15.21 -45.20
CA THR A 22 -36.99 -15.13 -43.74
C THR A 22 -36.59 -16.48 -43.12
N SER A 23 -37.12 -17.58 -43.64
CA SER A 23 -36.77 -18.94 -43.20
C SER A 23 -35.30 -19.27 -43.48
N ALA A 24 -34.81 -18.99 -44.69
CA ALA A 24 -33.41 -19.19 -45.05
C ALA A 24 -32.48 -18.31 -44.19
N GLN A 25 -32.86 -17.06 -43.92
CA GLN A 25 -32.12 -16.17 -43.03
C GLN A 25 -32.11 -16.68 -41.58
N SER A 26 -33.24 -17.20 -41.09
CA SER A 26 -33.31 -17.83 -39.75
C SER A 26 -32.37 -19.03 -39.68
N GLN A 27 -32.42 -19.92 -40.67
CA GLN A 27 -31.56 -21.10 -40.72
C GLN A 27 -30.07 -20.72 -40.75
N ALA A 28 -29.70 -19.71 -41.53
CA ALA A 28 -28.33 -19.20 -41.57
C ALA A 28 -27.89 -18.60 -40.22
N ARG A 29 -28.76 -17.86 -39.53
CA ARG A 29 -28.49 -17.32 -38.19
C ARG A 29 -28.33 -18.42 -37.15
N ASP A 30 -29.17 -19.44 -37.19
CA ASP A 30 -29.11 -20.57 -36.26
C ASP A 30 -27.84 -21.40 -36.46
N LEU A 31 -27.44 -21.62 -37.72
CA LEU A 31 -26.17 -22.26 -38.05
C LEU A 31 -24.97 -21.43 -37.57
N ALA A 32 -24.98 -20.11 -37.81
CA ALA A 32 -23.92 -19.21 -37.35
C ALA A 32 -23.81 -19.20 -35.81
N ARG A 33 -24.95 -19.18 -35.09
CA ARG A 33 -24.98 -19.27 -33.62
C ARG A 33 -24.45 -20.60 -33.11
N SER A 34 -24.79 -21.71 -33.77
CA SER A 34 -24.27 -23.04 -33.42
C SER A 34 -22.75 -23.11 -33.59
N ASN A 35 -22.23 -22.58 -34.72
CA ASN A 35 -20.79 -22.53 -34.99
C ASN A 35 -20.07 -21.62 -33.98
N ALA A 36 -20.64 -20.45 -33.65
CA ALA A 36 -20.10 -19.54 -32.63
C ALA A 36 -20.08 -20.19 -31.24
N ARG A 37 -21.13 -20.93 -30.86
CA ARG A 37 -21.15 -21.68 -29.60
C ARG A 37 -20.07 -22.75 -29.56
N MET A 38 -19.84 -23.46 -30.67
CA MET A 38 -18.75 -24.43 -30.75
C MET A 38 -17.37 -23.75 -30.60
N ALA A 39 -17.16 -22.64 -31.30
CA ALA A 39 -15.93 -21.86 -31.20
C ALA A 39 -15.69 -21.35 -29.76
N LEU A 40 -16.75 -20.89 -29.07
CA LEU A 40 -16.70 -20.49 -27.67
C LEU A 40 -16.30 -21.66 -26.75
N ILE A 41 -16.88 -22.85 -26.95
CA ILE A 41 -16.52 -24.05 -26.17
C ILE A 41 -15.05 -24.41 -26.36
N LEU A 42 -14.53 -24.30 -27.60
CA LEU A 42 -13.12 -24.53 -27.90
C LEU A 42 -12.23 -23.49 -27.20
N ALA A 43 -12.57 -22.21 -27.31
CA ALA A 43 -11.84 -21.12 -26.67
C ALA A 43 -11.79 -21.27 -25.14
N VAL A 44 -12.92 -21.58 -24.51
CA VAL A 44 -13.01 -21.85 -23.06
C VAL A 44 -12.18 -23.08 -22.69
N GLY A 45 -12.23 -24.14 -23.50
CA GLY A 45 -11.44 -25.34 -23.27
C GLY A 45 -9.92 -25.07 -23.32
N ASP A 46 -9.46 -24.25 -24.25
CA ASP A 46 -8.05 -23.88 -24.35
C ASP A 46 -7.65 -22.90 -23.22
N LEU A 47 -8.53 -21.96 -22.86
CA LEU A 47 -8.35 -21.09 -21.70
C LEU A 47 -8.20 -21.91 -20.42
N GLN A 48 -9.08 -22.87 -20.16
CA GLN A 48 -9.02 -23.72 -18.96
C GLN A 48 -7.77 -24.60 -18.92
N LYS A 49 -7.32 -25.12 -20.06
CA LYS A 49 -6.07 -25.93 -20.12
C LYS A 49 -4.84 -25.07 -19.86
N MET A 50 -4.80 -23.87 -20.42
CA MET A 50 -3.61 -23.00 -20.37
C MET A 50 -3.54 -22.17 -19.09
N LEU A 51 -4.67 -21.65 -18.60
CA LEU A 51 -4.78 -20.80 -17.40
C LEU A 51 -5.31 -21.54 -16.16
N GLY A 52 -5.65 -22.83 -16.27
CA GLY A 52 -6.12 -23.62 -15.13
C GLY A 52 -5.09 -23.75 -13.99
N PRO A 53 -3.80 -23.96 -14.26
CA PRO A 53 -2.78 -23.96 -13.21
C PRO A 53 -2.57 -22.56 -12.61
N ASP A 54 -2.50 -22.45 -11.28
CA ASP A 54 -2.33 -21.20 -10.51
C ASP A 54 -0.97 -20.49 -10.71
N GLY A 55 -0.16 -20.90 -11.68
CA GLY A 55 1.15 -20.32 -12.00
C GLY A 55 1.21 -19.74 -13.41
N ARG A 56 0.09 -19.22 -13.90
CA ARG A 56 -0.07 -18.74 -15.27
C ARG A 56 -0.35 -17.25 -15.27
N VAL A 57 0.26 -16.53 -16.21
CA VAL A 57 0.05 -15.10 -16.41
C VAL A 57 -0.18 -14.83 -17.89
N THR A 58 -1.03 -13.85 -18.16
CA THR A 58 -1.40 -13.41 -19.50
C THR A 58 -0.67 -12.12 -19.86
N SER A 59 -0.37 -11.95 -21.15
CA SER A 59 0.15 -10.69 -21.67
C SER A 59 -0.18 -10.56 -23.16
N PRO A 60 -0.58 -9.38 -23.65
CA PRO A 60 -0.82 -9.16 -25.07
C PRO A 60 0.50 -9.21 -25.85
N SER A 61 0.43 -9.54 -27.13
CA SER A 61 1.58 -9.52 -28.03
C SER A 61 2.23 -8.13 -28.08
N ALA A 62 1.43 -7.07 -27.99
CA ALA A 62 1.91 -5.68 -27.94
C ALA A 62 2.95 -5.43 -26.84
N GLN A 63 2.74 -6.03 -25.66
CA GLN A 63 3.63 -5.86 -24.50
C GLN A 63 4.78 -6.88 -24.50
N SER A 64 4.51 -8.10 -24.94
CA SER A 64 5.48 -9.21 -24.86
C SER A 64 6.41 -9.34 -26.07
N GLN A 65 6.08 -8.69 -27.19
CA GLN A 65 6.87 -8.65 -28.42
C GLN A 65 7.08 -7.22 -28.90
N SER A 66 6.04 -6.61 -29.49
CA SER A 66 6.10 -5.27 -30.08
C SER A 66 4.69 -4.73 -30.30
N ALA A 67 4.50 -3.44 -30.06
CA ALA A 67 3.25 -2.74 -30.37
C ALA A 67 2.92 -2.74 -31.88
N ALA A 68 3.93 -2.97 -32.74
CA ALA A 68 3.75 -3.08 -34.20
C ALA A 68 3.51 -4.53 -34.68
N SER A 69 3.34 -5.49 -33.76
CA SER A 69 3.01 -6.87 -34.10
C SER A 69 1.71 -6.91 -34.91
N ALA A 70 1.67 -7.75 -35.95
CA ALA A 70 0.48 -7.96 -36.77
C ALA A 70 -0.75 -8.31 -35.92
N HIS A 71 -0.53 -9.08 -34.85
CA HIS A 71 -1.54 -9.48 -33.90
C HIS A 71 -1.30 -8.89 -32.51
N ALA A 72 -1.15 -7.57 -32.41
CA ALA A 72 -0.82 -6.88 -31.17
C ALA A 72 -1.78 -7.20 -29.99
N ALA A 73 -3.08 -7.37 -30.28
CA ALA A 73 -4.11 -7.69 -29.30
C ALA A 73 -4.24 -9.19 -28.93
N TRP A 74 -3.44 -10.09 -29.52
CA TRP A 74 -3.47 -11.50 -29.12
C TRP A 74 -2.92 -11.70 -27.72
N VAL A 75 -3.60 -12.52 -26.92
CA VAL A 75 -3.22 -12.82 -25.54
C VAL A 75 -2.34 -14.07 -25.51
N GLY A 76 -1.12 -13.93 -24.99
CA GLY A 76 -0.19 -15.02 -24.77
C GLY A 76 -0.21 -15.46 -23.32
N VAL A 77 -0.11 -16.77 -23.11
CA VAL A 77 0.02 -17.38 -21.78
C VAL A 77 1.48 -17.69 -21.48
N TYR A 78 1.92 -17.32 -20.29
CA TYR A 78 3.28 -17.52 -19.79
C TYR A 78 3.26 -18.21 -18.43
N ASP A 79 4.34 -18.89 -18.10
CA ASP A 79 4.55 -19.38 -16.74
C ASP A 79 5.06 -18.25 -15.87
N ALA A 80 4.41 -18.10 -14.72
CA ALA A 80 4.93 -17.27 -13.65
C ALA A 80 6.26 -17.83 -13.15
N TRP A 81 7.12 -16.92 -12.71
CA TRP A 81 8.36 -17.30 -12.05
C TRP A 81 8.07 -18.05 -10.76
N ASP A 82 8.64 -19.24 -10.65
CA ASP A 82 8.64 -20.05 -9.44
C ASP A 82 9.56 -19.45 -8.35
N ALA A 83 8.94 -18.92 -7.28
CA ALA A 83 9.65 -18.31 -6.15
C ALA A 83 10.56 -19.30 -5.40
N SER A 84 10.29 -20.61 -5.49
CA SER A 84 11.14 -21.64 -4.86
C SER A 84 12.54 -21.71 -5.46
N ARG A 85 12.74 -21.16 -6.65
CA ARG A 85 14.04 -21.06 -7.35
C ARG A 85 14.85 -19.81 -6.94
N GLY A 86 14.36 -19.06 -5.94
CA GLY A 86 14.93 -17.80 -5.46
C GLY A 86 14.28 -16.60 -6.13
N LEU A 87 14.22 -15.45 -5.43
CA LEU A 87 13.56 -14.20 -5.86
C LEU A 87 14.55 -13.09 -6.30
N ILE A 88 15.85 -13.38 -6.32
CA ILE A 88 16.89 -12.35 -6.52
C ILE A 88 17.24 -12.16 -8.01
N THR A 89 17.10 -13.21 -8.84
CA THR A 89 17.44 -13.15 -10.26
C THR A 89 16.22 -13.47 -11.11
N ARG A 90 15.67 -12.45 -11.78
CA ARG A 90 14.50 -12.62 -12.67
C ARG A 90 14.85 -13.58 -13.83
N PRO A 91 14.17 -14.74 -13.96
CA PRO A 91 14.42 -15.66 -15.06
C PRO A 91 13.80 -15.16 -16.37
N GLN A 92 14.20 -15.78 -17.48
CA GLN A 92 13.53 -15.61 -18.77
C GLN A 92 12.09 -16.12 -18.68
N SER A 93 11.17 -15.42 -19.35
CA SER A 93 9.77 -15.85 -19.40
C SER A 93 9.62 -17.11 -20.23
N VAL A 94 8.79 -18.03 -19.74
CA VAL A 94 8.47 -19.28 -20.45
C VAL A 94 7.11 -19.10 -21.11
N PHE A 95 7.11 -18.95 -22.43
CA PHE A 95 5.89 -18.86 -23.23
C PHE A 95 5.25 -20.24 -23.39
N GLN A 96 3.93 -20.31 -23.24
CA GLN A 96 3.16 -21.55 -23.42
C GLN A 96 2.42 -21.54 -24.76
N GLN A 97 1.50 -20.59 -24.94
CA GLN A 97 0.60 -20.59 -26.10
C GLN A 97 -0.12 -19.25 -26.28
N TRP A 98 -0.45 -18.90 -27.53
CA TRP A 98 -1.44 -17.87 -27.86
C TRP A 98 -2.88 -18.38 -27.70
N LEU A 99 -3.76 -17.56 -27.12
CA LEU A 99 -5.20 -17.85 -26.97
C LEU A 99 -5.99 -17.37 -28.21
N SER A 100 -5.73 -18.03 -29.34
CA SER A 100 -6.40 -17.76 -30.63
C SER A 100 -6.55 -19.07 -31.42
N SER A 101 -7.37 -19.08 -32.45
CA SER A 101 -7.45 -20.19 -33.40
C SER A 101 -6.25 -20.21 -34.34
N ALA A 102 -5.80 -21.41 -34.70
CA ALA A 102 -4.79 -21.65 -35.73
C ALA A 102 -5.14 -22.89 -36.57
N PRO A 103 -4.67 -22.97 -37.83
CA PRO A 103 -4.85 -24.18 -38.66
C PRO A 103 -4.17 -25.40 -38.04
N GLN A 104 -2.99 -25.21 -37.44
CA GLN A 104 -2.28 -26.21 -36.66
C GLN A 104 -2.04 -25.70 -35.24
N ARG A 105 -2.37 -26.52 -34.24
CA ARG A 105 -2.25 -26.12 -32.83
C ARG A 105 -0.81 -25.85 -32.38
N GLU A 106 0.17 -26.52 -32.99
CA GLU A 106 1.57 -26.36 -32.61
C GLU A 106 2.11 -24.97 -32.96
N ASP A 107 1.53 -24.29 -33.97
CA ASP A 107 1.92 -22.92 -34.34
C ASP A 107 1.64 -21.93 -33.20
N LEU A 108 0.57 -22.14 -32.43
CA LEU A 108 0.21 -21.28 -31.30
C LEU A 108 1.24 -21.32 -30.16
N ARG A 109 2.06 -22.37 -30.09
CA ARG A 109 3.17 -22.50 -29.11
C ARG A 109 4.44 -21.78 -29.55
N ASN A 110 4.48 -21.30 -30.79
CA ASN A 110 5.56 -20.46 -31.27
C ASN A 110 5.25 -18.98 -30.97
N LYS A 111 6.08 -18.34 -30.14
CA LYS A 111 5.91 -16.93 -29.77
C LYS A 111 5.84 -16.01 -31.01
N ASN A 112 6.69 -16.27 -32.01
CA ASN A 112 6.80 -15.45 -33.23
C ASN A 112 5.61 -15.61 -34.18
N PHE A 113 4.66 -16.51 -33.88
CA PHE A 113 3.48 -16.71 -34.71
C PHE A 113 2.59 -15.46 -34.77
N ALA A 114 2.48 -14.71 -33.68
CA ALA A 114 1.67 -13.48 -33.64
C ALA A 114 2.22 -12.34 -34.52
N GLU A 115 3.47 -12.41 -34.98
CA GLU A 115 4.06 -11.42 -35.90
C GLU A 115 3.70 -11.68 -37.38
N ARG A 116 3.19 -12.88 -37.69
CA ARG A 116 2.88 -13.29 -39.06
C ARG A 116 1.40 -13.13 -39.33
N VAL A 117 1.04 -12.59 -40.49
CA VAL A 117 -0.34 -12.64 -41.00
C VAL A 117 -0.50 -13.91 -41.83
N GLY A 118 -1.46 -14.75 -41.45
CA GLY A 118 -1.81 -15.98 -42.16
C GLY A 118 -2.50 -15.72 -43.50
N VAL A 119 -2.51 -16.74 -44.37
CA VAL A 119 -3.14 -16.66 -45.70
C VAL A 119 -4.67 -16.67 -45.63
N SER A 120 -5.26 -17.18 -44.54
CA SER A 120 -6.71 -17.24 -44.32
C SER A 120 -7.06 -16.86 -42.87
N GLU A 121 -7.21 -15.56 -42.65
CA GLU A 121 -7.67 -14.99 -41.39
C GLU A 121 -9.02 -14.32 -41.53
N VAL A 122 -9.83 -14.40 -40.48
CA VAL A 122 -11.14 -13.75 -40.41
C VAL A 122 -11.07 -12.60 -39.42
N PRO A 123 -11.56 -11.39 -39.77
CA PRO A 123 -11.68 -10.29 -38.83
C PRO A 123 -12.76 -10.61 -37.79
N LEU A 124 -12.37 -10.62 -36.52
CA LEU A 124 -13.26 -10.80 -35.36
C LEU A 124 -13.63 -9.46 -34.72
N VAL A 125 -12.68 -8.53 -34.70
CA VAL A 125 -12.88 -7.14 -34.24
C VAL A 125 -12.36 -6.21 -35.32
N ASP A 126 -13.24 -5.37 -35.87
CA ASP A 126 -12.94 -4.43 -36.95
C ASP A 126 -13.68 -3.10 -36.73
N ALA A 127 -13.80 -2.26 -37.77
CA ALA A 127 -14.40 -0.92 -37.72
C ALA A 127 -15.79 -0.86 -37.05
N GLY A 128 -16.60 -1.93 -37.14
CA GLY A 128 -17.89 -1.99 -36.47
C GLY A 128 -17.82 -2.02 -34.94
N SER A 129 -16.68 -2.43 -34.37
CA SER A 129 -16.44 -2.51 -32.92
C SER A 129 -15.48 -1.44 -32.42
N LEU A 130 -14.55 -1.00 -33.27
CA LEU A 130 -13.52 0.02 -32.95
C LEU A 130 -13.96 1.45 -33.29
N GLY A 131 -15.09 1.61 -33.98
CA GLY A 131 -15.53 2.89 -34.56
C GLY A 131 -14.72 3.27 -35.81
N GLU A 132 -14.86 4.51 -36.27
CA GLU A 132 -14.25 4.99 -37.54
C GLU A 132 -12.71 5.09 -37.52
N ALA A 133 -12.06 4.78 -36.39
CA ALA A 133 -10.61 4.93 -36.25
C ALA A 133 -10.00 3.73 -35.52
N ALA A 134 -9.73 2.64 -36.25
CA ALA A 134 -8.61 1.78 -35.88
C ALA A 134 -7.32 2.57 -36.19
N LYS A 135 -6.68 3.12 -35.15
CA LYS A 135 -5.52 4.03 -35.30
C LYS A 135 -4.24 3.27 -35.60
N LEU A 136 -4.18 2.00 -35.21
CA LEU A 136 -3.01 1.12 -35.40
C LEU A 136 -3.41 -0.20 -36.06
N PRO A 137 -2.55 -0.79 -36.93
CA PRO A 137 -2.82 -2.07 -37.58
C PRO A 137 -3.17 -3.21 -36.60
N GLY A 138 -2.59 -3.18 -35.40
CA GLY A 138 -2.76 -4.21 -34.36
C GLY A 138 -4.01 -4.05 -33.47
N GLU A 139 -4.81 -3.00 -33.65
CA GLU A 139 -6.10 -2.85 -32.95
C GLU A 139 -7.20 -3.73 -33.55
N LYS A 140 -7.11 -3.99 -34.86
CA LYS A 140 -7.97 -4.98 -35.51
C LYS A 140 -7.56 -6.36 -35.07
N VAL A 141 -8.54 -7.17 -34.68
CA VAL A 141 -8.29 -8.55 -34.28
C VAL A 141 -8.69 -9.47 -35.42
N THR A 142 -7.70 -10.03 -36.09
CA THR A 142 -7.88 -11.14 -37.02
C THR A 142 -7.44 -12.44 -36.34
N ALA A 143 -8.04 -13.55 -36.76
CA ALA A 143 -7.66 -14.88 -36.30
C ALA A 143 -7.65 -15.87 -37.48
N PRO A 144 -6.60 -16.72 -37.60
CA PRO A 144 -6.57 -17.79 -38.58
C PRO A 144 -7.72 -18.77 -38.41
N THR A 145 -8.23 -19.28 -39.54
CA THR A 145 -9.30 -20.27 -39.51
C THR A 145 -8.78 -21.67 -39.16
N MET A 146 -9.56 -22.39 -38.35
CA MET A 146 -9.31 -23.78 -37.99
C MET A 146 -10.36 -24.68 -38.67
N PRO A 147 -9.94 -25.73 -39.41
CA PRO A 147 -10.86 -26.65 -40.02
C PRO A 147 -11.55 -27.53 -38.96
N VAL A 148 -12.85 -27.69 -39.11
CA VAL A 148 -13.70 -28.51 -38.24
C VAL A 148 -14.60 -29.38 -39.10
N GLY A 149 -14.77 -30.64 -38.74
CA GLY A 149 -15.61 -31.54 -39.51
C GLY A 149 -16.12 -32.73 -38.72
N VAL A 150 -17.34 -33.17 -39.06
CA VAL A 150 -17.95 -34.40 -38.55
C VAL A 150 -18.54 -35.15 -39.74
N GLY A 151 -17.98 -36.33 -40.04
CA GLY A 151 -18.37 -37.11 -41.21
C GLY A 151 -18.10 -36.35 -42.52
N THR A 152 -19.14 -36.10 -43.32
CA THR A 152 -19.06 -35.39 -44.60
C THR A 152 -19.25 -33.87 -44.49
N ARG A 153 -19.57 -33.35 -43.30
CA ARG A 153 -19.76 -31.91 -43.08
C ARG A 153 -18.45 -31.30 -42.62
N THR A 154 -17.85 -30.47 -43.46
CA THR A 154 -16.64 -29.69 -43.17
C THR A 154 -16.97 -28.21 -43.09
N GLY A 155 -16.31 -27.48 -42.21
CA GLY A 155 -16.41 -26.04 -42.06
C GLY A 155 -15.14 -25.48 -41.42
N ASN A 156 -15.11 -24.16 -41.28
CA ASN A 156 -14.01 -23.45 -40.65
C ASN A 156 -14.55 -22.59 -39.52
N VAL A 157 -13.83 -22.54 -38.41
CA VAL A 157 -14.15 -21.64 -37.29
C VAL A 157 -12.91 -20.86 -36.88
N ALA A 158 -13.10 -19.63 -36.44
CA ALA A 158 -12.06 -18.79 -35.87
C ALA A 158 -12.54 -18.23 -34.53
N TRP A 159 -11.61 -18.06 -33.60
CA TRP A 159 -11.89 -17.49 -32.28
C TRP A 159 -10.65 -16.82 -31.72
N TRP A 160 -10.86 -15.87 -30.82
CA TRP A 160 -9.84 -15.15 -30.08
C TRP A 160 -10.34 -14.90 -28.67
N VAL A 161 -9.41 -14.84 -27.71
CA VAL A 161 -9.68 -14.46 -26.32
C VAL A 161 -8.97 -13.15 -26.01
N GLY A 162 -9.74 -12.15 -25.59
CA GLY A 162 -9.24 -10.92 -25.00
C GLY A 162 -9.24 -11.00 -23.48
N ASP A 163 -8.26 -10.38 -22.85
CA ASP A 163 -8.13 -10.33 -21.39
C ASP A 163 -8.63 -8.98 -20.85
N GLU A 164 -9.74 -9.00 -20.11
CA GLU A 164 -10.34 -7.81 -19.48
C GLU A 164 -9.54 -7.31 -18.29
N SER A 165 -8.74 -8.17 -17.62
CA SER A 165 -7.94 -7.78 -16.46
C SER A 165 -6.80 -6.81 -16.80
N MET A 166 -6.48 -6.69 -18.09
CA MET A 166 -5.45 -5.80 -18.62
C MET A 166 -5.99 -4.44 -19.06
N LYS A 167 -7.31 -4.24 -18.95
CA LYS A 167 -7.99 -2.99 -19.27
C LYS A 167 -8.28 -2.18 -18.01
N ALA A 168 -8.46 -0.87 -18.18
CA ALA A 168 -8.82 0.02 -17.09
C ALA A 168 -10.30 -0.12 -16.72
N ASP A 169 -10.60 -0.53 -15.48
CA ASP A 169 -11.98 -0.60 -14.98
C ASP A 169 -12.51 0.79 -14.61
N VAL A 170 -13.36 1.33 -15.47
CA VAL A 170 -13.92 2.68 -15.33
C VAL A 170 -15.02 2.79 -14.26
N THR A 171 -15.52 1.66 -13.77
CA THR A 171 -16.54 1.60 -12.70
C THR A 171 -15.93 1.47 -11.31
N SER A 172 -14.68 1.02 -11.22
CA SER A 172 -13.97 0.81 -9.94
C SER A 172 -13.55 2.11 -9.25
N GLY A 173 -13.63 2.17 -7.91
CA GLY A 173 -13.13 3.28 -7.11
C GLY A 173 -14.22 4.15 -6.49
N GLU A 174 -13.91 4.79 -5.36
CA GLU A 174 -14.86 5.54 -4.54
C GLU A 174 -14.70 7.05 -4.67
N THR A 175 -15.83 7.77 -4.59
CA THR A 175 -15.82 9.24 -4.49
C THR A 175 -15.12 9.67 -3.23
N ARG A 176 -14.03 10.42 -3.38
CA ARG A 176 -13.36 11.06 -2.25
C ARG A 176 -13.89 12.49 -2.09
N ALA A 177 -14.20 12.86 -0.85
CA ALA A 177 -14.48 14.25 -0.55
C ALA A 177 -13.29 15.14 -0.94
N PRO A 178 -13.51 16.37 -1.43
CA PRO A 178 -12.44 17.30 -1.73
C PRO A 178 -11.53 17.48 -0.51
N PHE A 179 -10.22 17.48 -0.73
CA PHE A 179 -9.27 17.69 0.36
C PHE A 179 -9.42 19.09 0.92
N THR A 180 -9.75 19.18 2.20
CA THR A 180 -9.88 20.46 2.92
C THR A 180 -8.59 20.85 3.62
N LYS A 181 -7.66 19.90 3.80
CA LYS A 181 -6.38 20.10 4.49
C LYS A 181 -5.23 19.48 3.70
N SER A 182 -4.07 20.13 3.73
CA SER A 182 -2.85 19.67 3.04
C SER A 182 -2.37 18.28 3.46
N GLY A 183 -2.66 17.84 4.69
CA GLY A 183 -2.33 16.50 5.18
C GLY A 183 -3.16 15.38 4.56
N GLU A 184 -4.33 15.67 3.99
CA GLU A 184 -5.21 14.66 3.41
C GLU A 184 -4.68 14.14 2.07
N HIS A 185 -3.87 14.93 1.36
CA HIS A 185 -3.20 14.48 0.12
C HIS A 185 -2.23 13.31 0.38
N LEU A 186 -1.53 13.31 1.52
CA LEU A 186 -0.65 12.20 1.90
C LEU A 186 -1.46 10.93 2.17
N LEU A 187 -2.57 11.03 2.89
CA LEU A 187 -3.49 9.91 3.13
C LEU A 187 -4.08 9.37 1.82
N ALA A 188 -4.41 10.25 0.88
CA ALA A 188 -4.93 9.86 -0.43
C ALA A 188 -3.90 9.16 -1.32
N ALA A 189 -2.62 9.50 -1.18
CA ALA A 189 -1.52 8.81 -1.87
C ALA A 189 -1.34 7.36 -1.37
N HIS A 190 -1.85 7.04 -0.18
CA HIS A 190 -1.84 5.67 0.37
C HIS A 190 -3.06 4.84 -0.03
N ALA A 191 -4.08 5.44 -0.64
CA ALA A 191 -5.27 4.73 -1.03
C ALA A 191 -5.15 4.15 -2.45
N SER A 192 -5.94 3.12 -2.75
CA SER A 192 -5.85 2.38 -4.01
C SER A 192 -6.00 3.32 -5.24
N PRO A 193 -5.21 3.08 -6.30
CA PRO A 193 -5.34 3.83 -7.54
C PRO A 193 -6.72 3.58 -8.17
N VAL A 194 -7.32 4.63 -8.71
CA VAL A 194 -8.59 4.60 -9.43
C VAL A 194 -8.30 4.97 -10.88
N ALA A 195 -8.86 4.22 -11.84
CA ALA A 195 -8.75 4.57 -13.24
C ALA A 195 -9.48 5.90 -13.49
N ASN A 196 -8.74 6.95 -13.85
CA ASN A 196 -9.31 8.27 -14.06
C ASN A 196 -9.98 8.37 -15.44
N ALA A 197 -11.21 7.86 -15.54
CA ALA A 197 -11.99 7.84 -16.77
C ALA A 197 -12.32 9.27 -17.29
N GLU A 198 -12.29 10.29 -16.43
CA GLU A 198 -12.53 11.69 -16.81
C GLU A 198 -11.51 12.23 -17.81
N VAL A 199 -10.27 11.71 -17.78
CA VAL A 199 -9.19 12.10 -18.69
C VAL A 199 -9.47 11.61 -20.12
N LEU A 200 -10.32 10.60 -20.30
CA LEU A 200 -10.63 10.01 -21.58
C LEU A 200 -11.79 10.75 -22.25
N GLU A 201 -11.47 11.71 -23.12
CA GLU A 201 -12.47 12.50 -23.87
C GLU A 201 -13.51 11.62 -24.59
N ALA A 202 -13.10 10.44 -25.07
CA ALA A 202 -13.95 9.47 -25.77
C ALA A 202 -15.05 8.86 -24.88
N LEU A 203 -14.94 8.92 -23.55
CA LEU A 203 -15.96 8.46 -22.60
C LEU A 203 -16.95 9.56 -22.21
N GLY A 204 -16.69 10.82 -22.58
CA GLY A 204 -17.59 11.95 -22.34
C GLY A 204 -17.73 12.33 -20.87
N ALA A 205 -16.60 12.46 -20.15
CA ALA A 205 -16.52 12.71 -18.71
C ALA A 205 -17.43 11.75 -17.92
N ILE A 206 -16.91 10.57 -17.58
CA ILE A 206 -17.52 9.69 -16.58
C ILE A 206 -16.83 10.01 -15.26
N PRO A 207 -17.33 10.98 -14.48
CA PRO A 207 -16.71 11.29 -13.22
C PRO A 207 -16.95 10.19 -12.20
N ILE A 208 -16.10 10.16 -11.19
CA ILE A 208 -16.17 9.13 -10.13
C ILE A 208 -17.53 9.18 -9.41
N ASP A 209 -18.15 10.37 -9.32
CA ASP A 209 -19.43 10.65 -8.68
C ASP A 209 -20.66 10.56 -9.62
N ASP A 210 -20.49 10.05 -10.84
CA ASP A 210 -21.61 9.86 -11.77
C ASP A 210 -22.64 8.87 -11.21
N ALA A 211 -23.89 9.32 -11.05
CA ALA A 211 -24.99 8.50 -10.54
C ALA A 211 -25.32 7.30 -11.44
N ASP A 212 -24.94 7.36 -12.72
CA ASP A 212 -25.11 6.27 -13.68
C ASP A 212 -23.92 5.31 -13.73
N ARG A 213 -22.84 5.57 -12.97
CA ARG A 213 -21.60 4.76 -13.01
C ARG A 213 -21.82 3.29 -12.69
N ASP A 214 -22.61 3.02 -11.66
CA ASP A 214 -22.99 1.66 -11.24
C ASP A 214 -23.91 0.96 -12.26
N ARG A 215 -24.47 1.70 -13.23
CA ARG A 215 -25.34 1.16 -14.28
C ARG A 215 -24.56 0.67 -15.50
N TYR A 216 -23.27 1.01 -15.62
CA TYR A 216 -22.41 0.52 -16.70
C TYR A 216 -21.99 -0.92 -16.45
N ILE A 217 -22.87 -1.88 -16.73
CA ILE A 217 -22.61 -3.31 -16.56
C ILE A 217 -21.75 -3.86 -17.71
N SER A 218 -21.84 -3.28 -18.91
CA SER A 218 -21.12 -3.75 -20.11
C SER A 218 -20.54 -2.60 -20.94
N SER A 219 -19.51 -2.92 -21.74
CA SER A 219 -18.88 -1.99 -22.67
C SER A 219 -19.84 -1.41 -23.73
N GLY A 220 -20.91 -2.13 -24.06
CA GLY A 220 -21.97 -1.65 -24.94
C GLY A 220 -22.71 -0.43 -24.38
N LEU A 221 -22.86 -0.34 -23.06
CA LEU A 221 -23.50 0.81 -22.41
C LEU A 221 -22.61 2.06 -22.45
N LEU A 222 -21.29 1.89 -22.41
CA LEU A 222 -20.35 2.99 -22.60
C LEU A 222 -20.50 3.60 -24.01
N THR A 223 -20.69 2.75 -25.02
CA THR A 223 -20.97 3.17 -26.40
C THR A 223 -22.30 3.92 -26.51
N LEU A 224 -23.33 3.50 -25.79
CA LEU A 224 -24.63 4.21 -25.78
C LEU A 224 -24.52 5.61 -25.16
N LYS A 225 -23.66 5.80 -24.15
CA LYS A 225 -23.37 7.12 -23.58
C LYS A 225 -22.63 7.99 -24.58
N ASN A 226 -21.56 7.44 -25.17
CA ASN A 226 -20.74 8.13 -26.15
C ASN A 226 -20.24 7.15 -27.20
N ASN A 227 -20.65 7.35 -28.46
CA ASN A 227 -20.22 6.48 -29.57
C ASN A 227 -18.69 6.42 -29.74
N LYS A 228 -17.96 7.47 -29.32
CA LYS A 228 -16.49 7.48 -29.36
C LYS A 228 -15.85 6.47 -28.41
N ALA A 229 -16.58 5.96 -27.41
CA ALA A 229 -16.10 4.93 -26.49
C ALA A 229 -15.71 3.62 -27.21
N GLN A 230 -16.24 3.37 -28.41
CA GLN A 230 -15.83 2.24 -29.27
C GLN A 230 -14.32 2.24 -29.56
N GLN A 231 -13.70 3.41 -29.65
CA GLN A 231 -12.25 3.54 -29.89
C GLN A 231 -11.41 3.01 -28.73
N LEU A 232 -12.00 2.85 -27.54
CA LEU A 232 -11.32 2.39 -26.33
C LEU A 232 -11.58 0.90 -26.04
N PHE A 233 -12.04 0.12 -27.01
CA PHE A 233 -12.42 -1.28 -26.85
C PHE A 233 -11.33 -2.15 -26.15
N HIS A 234 -10.06 -1.88 -26.43
CA HIS A 234 -8.91 -2.58 -25.83
C HIS A 234 -8.36 -1.93 -24.57
N ASP A 235 -8.80 -0.72 -24.24
CA ASP A 235 -8.22 0.09 -23.17
C ASP A 235 -9.07 0.11 -21.90
N VAL A 236 -10.41 0.04 -22.04
CA VAL A 236 -11.34 0.18 -20.92
C VAL A 236 -12.27 -1.00 -20.78
N THR A 237 -12.65 -1.29 -19.54
CA THR A 237 -13.65 -2.29 -19.19
C THR A 237 -14.57 -1.77 -18.09
N THR A 238 -15.73 -2.42 -17.96
CA THR A 238 -16.66 -2.18 -16.85
C THR A 238 -16.55 -3.22 -15.76
N GLN A 239 -15.75 -4.27 -15.96
CA GLN A 239 -15.59 -5.35 -14.99
C GLN A 239 -14.15 -5.86 -15.03
N SER A 240 -13.45 -5.77 -13.90
CA SER A 240 -12.18 -6.46 -13.70
C SER A 240 -12.27 -7.39 -12.49
N LEU A 241 -12.24 -8.70 -12.77
CA LEU A 241 -12.32 -9.73 -11.74
C LEU A 241 -10.95 -10.40 -11.60
N GLY A 242 -10.47 -10.49 -10.37
CA GLY A 242 -9.23 -11.18 -10.02
C GLY A 242 -9.42 -12.06 -8.79
N ILE A 243 -8.82 -13.24 -8.83
CA ILE A 243 -8.69 -14.10 -7.65
C ILE A 243 -7.38 -13.72 -6.95
N PRO A 244 -7.34 -13.60 -5.60
CA PRO A 244 -6.10 -13.30 -4.89
C PRO A 244 -5.16 -14.51 -4.92
N VAL A 245 -4.48 -14.75 -6.04
CA VAL A 245 -3.49 -15.81 -6.22
C VAL A 245 -2.06 -15.25 -6.13
N ASP A 246 -1.19 -15.95 -5.41
CA ASP A 246 0.26 -15.84 -5.54
C ASP A 246 0.69 -16.76 -6.67
N VAL A 247 0.81 -16.18 -7.87
CA VAL A 247 1.20 -16.91 -9.08
C VAL A 247 2.61 -17.50 -9.00
N THR A 248 3.47 -16.93 -8.16
CA THR A 248 4.87 -17.39 -8.03
C THR A 248 4.98 -18.64 -7.17
N ARG A 249 4.06 -18.82 -6.23
CA ARG A 249 3.95 -20.00 -5.37
C ARG A 249 2.79 -20.93 -5.73
N ARG A 250 1.98 -20.57 -6.73
CA ARG A 250 0.82 -21.34 -7.23
C ARG A 250 -0.19 -21.67 -6.11
N GLN A 251 -0.53 -20.66 -5.33
CA GLN A 251 -1.45 -20.76 -4.19
C GLN A 251 -2.26 -19.49 -4.04
N LEU A 252 -3.30 -19.49 -3.21
CA LEU A 252 -3.98 -18.24 -2.84
C LEU A 252 -3.09 -17.38 -1.95
N LYS A 253 -3.16 -16.05 -2.11
CA LYS A 253 -2.53 -15.10 -1.20
C LYS A 253 -3.16 -15.26 0.19
N TYR A 254 -2.33 -15.17 1.22
CA TYR A 254 -2.80 -15.20 2.58
C TYR A 254 -3.48 -13.88 2.96
N ASP A 255 -4.64 -13.98 3.60
CA ASP A 255 -5.29 -12.84 4.23
C ASP A 255 -4.62 -12.52 5.57
N PHE A 256 -3.99 -11.36 5.67
CA PHE A 256 -3.36 -10.92 6.92
C PHE A 256 -4.36 -10.46 7.98
N SER A 257 -5.62 -10.18 7.62
CA SER A 257 -6.66 -9.73 8.55
C SER A 257 -6.92 -10.77 9.64
N ILE A 258 -6.79 -12.06 9.31
CA ILE A 258 -6.98 -13.15 10.27
C ILE A 258 -5.98 -13.08 11.43
N PHE A 259 -4.75 -12.63 11.16
CA PHE A 259 -3.71 -12.56 12.19
C PHE A 259 -3.91 -11.37 13.11
N ALA A 260 -4.53 -10.28 12.63
CA ALA A 260 -4.96 -9.17 13.47
C ALA A 260 -6.04 -9.60 14.49
N GLN A 261 -6.83 -10.64 14.18
CA GLN A 261 -7.85 -11.17 15.09
C GLN A 261 -7.30 -12.17 16.12
N GLN A 262 -6.14 -12.77 15.86
CA GLN A 262 -5.52 -13.73 16.77
C GLN A 262 -4.94 -13.05 18.03
N PRO A 263 -4.68 -13.81 19.11
CA PRO A 263 -3.95 -13.29 20.27
C PRO A 263 -2.57 -12.76 19.86
N ARG A 264 -2.13 -11.65 20.47
CA ARG A 264 -0.81 -11.04 20.22
C ARG A 264 0.33 -12.06 20.23
N THR A 265 0.29 -13.04 21.16
CA THR A 265 1.31 -14.10 21.29
C THR A 265 1.55 -14.92 20.02
N SER A 266 0.60 -14.91 19.07
CA SER A 266 0.75 -15.57 17.78
C SER A 266 1.63 -14.81 16.78
N VAL A 267 1.89 -13.51 17.02
CA VAL A 267 2.60 -12.62 16.09
C VAL A 267 3.87 -11.97 16.67
N VAL A 268 4.23 -12.30 17.91
CA VAL A 268 5.43 -11.78 18.59
C VAL A 268 6.70 -12.28 17.90
N ASN A 269 7.72 -11.41 17.78
CA ASN A 269 9.04 -11.72 17.23
C ASN A 269 9.03 -12.23 15.77
N LEU A 270 8.09 -11.71 14.96
CA LEU A 270 7.95 -12.04 13.55
C LEU A 270 8.31 -10.83 12.66
N PRO A 271 9.61 -10.55 12.42
CA PRO A 271 10.02 -9.46 11.53
C PRO A 271 9.60 -9.73 10.08
N ILE A 272 9.13 -8.73 9.35
CA ILE A 272 8.71 -8.87 7.95
C ILE A 272 9.93 -8.86 7.02
N TYR A 273 10.95 -8.07 7.37
CA TYR A 273 12.18 -7.97 6.61
C TYR A 273 13.36 -7.62 7.53
N LYS A 274 14.57 -7.67 6.99
CA LYS A 274 15.81 -7.21 7.63
C LYS A 274 16.42 -6.03 6.86
N ALA A 275 17.32 -5.30 7.51
CA ALA A 275 18.04 -4.17 6.92
C ALA A 275 18.87 -4.54 5.67
N ASN A 276 19.33 -5.79 5.54
CA ASN A 276 19.98 -6.31 4.34
C ASN A 276 19.03 -6.55 3.15
N GLY A 277 17.74 -6.25 3.27
CA GLY A 277 16.74 -6.44 2.22
C GLY A 277 16.14 -7.85 2.15
N ALA A 278 16.57 -8.78 3.02
CA ALA A 278 15.93 -10.10 3.10
C ALA A 278 14.49 -9.94 3.61
N VAL A 279 13.55 -10.62 2.94
CA VAL A 279 12.13 -10.68 3.31
C VAL A 279 11.85 -12.01 4.00
N ASN A 280 11.08 -11.98 5.09
CA ASN A 280 10.75 -13.17 5.86
C ASN A 280 9.65 -13.97 5.17
N ASP A 281 9.98 -15.20 4.75
CA ASP A 281 9.00 -16.13 4.21
C ASP A 281 8.30 -16.89 5.33
N PHE A 282 7.28 -16.28 5.93
CA PHE A 282 6.58 -16.86 7.07
C PHE A 282 6.02 -18.25 6.73
N THR A 283 6.29 -19.23 7.59
CA THR A 283 5.66 -20.53 7.51
C THR A 283 4.38 -20.52 8.34
N VAL A 284 3.24 -20.83 7.71
CA VAL A 284 1.95 -20.96 8.38
C VAL A 284 1.70 -22.44 8.69
N ALA A 285 1.65 -22.80 9.97
CA ALA A 285 1.34 -24.16 10.41
C ALA A 285 0.30 -24.12 11.54
N ARG A 286 -0.80 -24.87 11.38
CA ARG A 286 -1.91 -24.95 12.36
C ARG A 286 -2.42 -23.57 12.79
N GLY A 287 -2.51 -22.63 11.84
CA GLY A 287 -2.98 -21.26 12.10
C GLY A 287 -1.98 -20.34 12.81
N LYS A 288 -0.73 -20.76 13.01
CA LYS A 288 0.33 -19.93 13.60
C LYS A 288 1.38 -19.58 12.55
N LEU A 289 1.82 -18.32 12.52
CA LEU A 289 3.00 -17.94 11.74
C LEU A 289 4.27 -18.26 12.50
N THR A 290 5.28 -18.69 11.77
CA THR A 290 6.63 -18.90 12.28
C THR A 290 7.65 -18.34 11.30
N ASN A 291 8.76 -17.83 11.82
CA ASN A 291 9.84 -17.31 11.00
C ASN A 291 10.46 -18.41 10.13
N ALA A 292 10.78 -18.04 8.88
CA ALA A 292 11.70 -18.82 8.05
C ALA A 292 13.03 -19.04 8.81
N ARG A 293 13.76 -20.09 8.43
CA ARG A 293 15.01 -20.50 9.08
C ARG A 293 15.96 -19.33 9.34
N ASP A 294 16.13 -18.45 8.35
CA ASP A 294 17.07 -17.32 8.38
C ASP A 294 16.61 -16.16 9.26
N PHE A 295 15.35 -16.16 9.70
CA PHE A 295 14.75 -15.13 10.56
C PHE A 295 14.53 -15.59 12.01
N ARG A 296 14.86 -16.84 12.34
CA ARG A 296 14.67 -17.39 13.70
C ARG A 296 15.54 -16.70 14.77
N THR A 297 16.70 -16.18 14.40
CA THR A 297 17.64 -15.51 15.30
C THR A 297 17.37 -14.02 15.49
N ALA A 298 16.58 -13.40 14.62
CA ALA A 298 16.34 -11.95 14.62
C ALA A 298 15.51 -11.43 15.82
N GLY A 299 14.79 -12.30 16.53
CA GLY A 299 13.90 -11.94 17.64
C GLY A 299 14.39 -12.36 19.04
N GLY A 300 15.59 -12.90 19.18
CA GLY A 300 16.06 -13.49 20.45
C GLY A 300 16.64 -12.48 21.46
N ASN A 301 17.21 -11.38 20.98
CA ASN A 301 17.78 -10.34 21.86
C ASN A 301 17.79 -8.97 21.15
N PRO A 302 16.81 -8.08 21.42
CA PRO A 302 16.71 -6.78 20.75
C PRO A 302 17.93 -5.89 20.98
N LEU A 303 18.72 -6.10 22.05
CA LEU A 303 19.95 -5.36 22.30
C LEU A 303 21.13 -5.80 21.42
N ALA A 304 21.20 -7.09 21.08
CA ALA A 304 22.23 -7.61 20.18
C ALA A 304 22.00 -7.15 18.73
N SER A 305 20.74 -6.91 18.36
CA SER A 305 20.33 -6.40 17.03
C SER A 305 20.87 -5.01 16.71
N PHE A 306 21.16 -4.17 17.72
CA PHE A 306 21.78 -2.86 17.51
C PHE A 306 23.27 -2.95 17.15
N GLY A 307 23.92 -4.09 17.42
CA GLY A 307 25.35 -4.30 17.14
C GLY A 307 25.66 -4.68 15.70
N ASN A 308 24.67 -5.19 14.95
CA ASN A 308 24.83 -5.59 13.55
C ASN A 308 23.78 -4.92 12.66
N LEU A 309 24.14 -3.75 12.12
CA LEU A 309 23.27 -2.91 11.30
C LEU A 309 22.73 -3.61 10.04
N THR A 310 23.39 -4.66 9.53
CA THR A 310 22.93 -5.36 8.32
C THR A 310 21.88 -6.43 8.63
N GLU A 311 21.87 -7.00 9.84
CA GLU A 311 20.93 -8.05 10.26
C GLU A 311 19.77 -7.52 11.11
N GLN A 312 19.68 -6.19 11.26
CA GLN A 312 18.64 -5.56 12.05
C GLN A 312 17.26 -5.88 11.47
N ALA A 313 16.36 -6.40 12.31
CA ALA A 313 14.96 -6.59 11.96
C ALA A 313 14.30 -5.25 11.64
N GLY A 314 13.57 -5.20 10.53
CA GLY A 314 12.66 -4.11 10.20
C GLY A 314 11.33 -4.23 10.94
N ILE A 315 10.27 -3.67 10.33
CA ILE A 315 8.91 -3.75 10.88
C ILE A 315 8.54 -5.20 11.14
N ASN A 316 7.89 -5.46 12.28
CA ASN A 316 7.44 -6.78 12.66
C ASN A 316 5.90 -6.92 12.58
N MET A 317 5.41 -8.16 12.51
CA MET A 317 3.98 -8.46 12.49
C MET A 317 3.28 -8.02 13.77
N GLU A 318 4.00 -7.96 14.89
CA GLU A 318 3.49 -7.48 16.16
C GLU A 318 3.14 -5.99 16.09
N GLU A 319 3.95 -5.14 15.47
CA GLU A 319 3.69 -3.71 15.29
C GLU A 319 2.46 -3.48 14.41
N LEU A 320 2.26 -4.28 13.36
CA LEU A 320 1.04 -4.24 12.55
C LEU A 320 -0.19 -4.72 13.33
N TRP A 321 -0.03 -5.77 14.14
CA TRP A 321 -1.09 -6.26 15.02
C TRP A 321 -1.47 -5.20 16.05
N VAL A 322 -0.49 -4.52 16.62
CA VAL A 322 -0.68 -3.40 17.54
C VAL A 322 -1.44 -2.31 16.79
N HIS A 323 -0.92 -1.79 15.68
CA HIS A 323 -1.62 -0.74 14.94
C HIS A 323 -3.09 -1.08 14.60
N SER A 324 -3.35 -2.29 14.09
CA SER A 324 -4.72 -2.73 13.75
C SER A 324 -5.64 -2.91 14.96
N ASN A 325 -5.10 -3.20 16.15
CA ASN A 325 -5.88 -3.37 17.37
C ASN A 325 -5.90 -2.14 18.28
N LEU A 326 -5.34 -1.00 17.85
CA LEU A 326 -5.27 0.22 18.65
C LEU A 326 -6.65 0.72 19.10
N TYR A 327 -7.67 0.52 18.27
CA TYR A 327 -9.06 0.87 18.57
C TYR A 327 -9.56 0.23 19.88
N ARG A 328 -9.03 -0.93 20.28
CA ARG A 328 -9.42 -1.63 21.52
C ARG A 328 -8.98 -0.88 22.78
N ASN A 329 -7.98 -0.01 22.68
CA ASN A 329 -7.50 0.82 23.79
C ASN A 329 -8.12 2.22 23.84
N VAL A 330 -8.96 2.56 22.86
CA VAL A 330 -9.68 3.83 22.85
C VAL A 330 -10.75 3.80 23.94
N ARG A 331 -10.68 4.76 24.86
CA ARG A 331 -11.69 4.99 25.88
C ARG A 331 -12.63 6.09 25.42
N TRP A 332 -13.88 6.01 25.86
CA TRP A 332 -14.89 7.00 25.54
C TRP A 332 -15.30 7.72 26.81
N THR A 333 -15.36 9.05 26.75
CA THR A 333 -15.93 9.87 27.83
C THR A 333 -16.81 10.92 27.18
N SER A 334 -18.11 10.90 27.48
CA SER A 334 -19.10 11.81 26.88
C SER A 334 -19.03 11.87 25.35
N ASN A 335 -18.92 10.70 24.71
CA ASN A 335 -18.81 10.52 23.25
C ASN A 335 -17.50 11.05 22.61
N ILE A 336 -16.50 11.40 23.40
CA ILE A 336 -15.18 11.82 22.90
C ILE A 336 -14.21 10.64 23.01
N PRO A 337 -13.67 10.12 21.89
CA PRO A 337 -12.67 9.06 21.90
C PRO A 337 -11.33 9.60 22.39
N LYS A 338 -10.71 8.90 23.33
CA LYS A 338 -9.42 9.26 23.90
C LYS A 338 -8.52 8.05 24.14
N LEU A 339 -7.23 8.23 23.88
CA LEU A 339 -6.16 7.33 24.33
C LEU A 339 -5.63 7.85 25.65
N VAL A 340 -5.59 7.00 26.67
CA VAL A 340 -4.98 7.35 27.96
C VAL A 340 -3.54 6.88 27.95
N ALA A 341 -2.62 7.82 28.09
CA ALA A 341 -1.20 7.57 28.13
C ALA A 341 -0.87 6.66 29.31
N GLN A 342 -0.28 5.51 29.01
CA GLN A 342 0.03 4.51 30.02
C GLN A 342 1.43 4.73 30.59
N SER A 343 1.64 4.37 31.85
CA SER A 343 2.98 4.33 32.47
C SER A 343 3.77 3.06 32.12
N GLY A 344 3.30 2.34 31.09
CA GLY A 344 3.91 1.15 30.50
C GLY A 344 3.49 -0.19 31.12
N ALA A 345 2.36 -0.33 31.81
CA ALA A 345 2.14 -1.57 32.60
C ALA A 345 1.24 -2.60 31.89
N GLU A 346 1.82 -3.55 31.15
CA GLU A 346 1.19 -4.87 30.95
C GLU A 346 1.59 -5.84 32.07
N ASN A 347 2.85 -5.78 32.54
CA ASN A 347 3.35 -6.58 33.66
C ASN A 347 3.73 -5.71 34.88
N LYS A 348 2.91 -5.74 35.94
CA LYS A 348 3.11 -4.96 37.17
C LYS A 348 4.21 -5.50 38.11
N SER A 349 4.87 -6.60 37.76
CA SER A 349 5.84 -7.29 38.63
C SER A 349 7.19 -6.57 38.80
N THR A 350 7.51 -5.59 37.94
CA THR A 350 8.80 -4.86 38.01
C THR A 350 8.63 -3.39 38.38
N ASN A 351 9.42 -2.93 39.36
CA ASN A 351 9.51 -1.52 39.74
C ASN A 351 10.23 -0.65 38.68
N ASP A 352 10.93 -1.26 37.72
CA ASP A 352 11.62 -0.54 36.64
C ASP A 352 10.65 -0.10 35.53
N PHE A 353 10.49 1.22 35.39
CA PHE A 353 9.69 1.84 34.34
C PHE A 353 10.10 1.40 32.93
N ARG A 354 11.39 1.17 32.66
CA ARG A 354 11.87 0.77 31.32
C ARG A 354 11.34 -0.62 30.95
N HIS A 355 11.37 -1.56 31.88
CA HIS A 355 10.85 -2.90 31.67
C HIS A 355 9.33 -2.89 31.46
N ARG A 356 8.62 -2.05 32.21
CA ARG A 356 7.20 -1.79 31.99
C ARG A 356 6.96 -1.23 30.59
N ALA A 357 7.53 -0.08 30.25
CA ALA A 357 7.35 0.56 28.95
C ALA A 357 7.70 -0.34 27.74
N LEU A 358 8.69 -1.24 27.88
CA LEU A 358 9.02 -2.25 26.86
C LEU A 358 8.03 -3.42 26.82
N SER A 359 7.40 -3.75 27.96
CA SER A 359 6.39 -4.80 28.05
C SER A 359 5.03 -4.38 27.48
N ASP A 360 4.71 -3.09 27.49
CA ASP A 360 3.45 -2.54 26.96
C ASP A 360 3.58 -2.20 25.46
N PRO A 361 3.00 -3.02 24.57
CA PRO A 361 3.08 -2.79 23.12
C PRO A 361 2.35 -1.51 22.68
N TRP A 362 1.45 -0.97 23.50
CA TRP A 362 0.66 0.23 23.21
C TRP A 362 1.34 1.52 23.67
N PHE A 363 2.42 1.40 24.44
CA PHE A 363 3.09 2.54 25.06
C PHE A 363 3.51 3.59 24.04
N SER A 364 4.02 3.17 22.87
CA SER A 364 4.46 4.10 21.82
C SER A 364 3.33 4.86 21.13
N TYR A 365 2.11 4.32 21.10
CA TYR A 365 0.95 4.97 20.47
C TYR A 365 0.18 5.87 21.45
N SER A 366 0.21 5.54 22.75
CA SER A 366 -0.51 6.28 23.78
C SER A 366 0.28 7.45 24.38
N LYS A 367 1.60 7.51 24.16
CA LYS A 367 2.44 8.64 24.58
C LYS A 367 2.48 9.76 23.54
N PRO A 368 2.59 11.03 23.94
CA PRO A 368 2.83 12.11 23.01
C PRO A 368 4.25 12.02 22.42
N VAL A 369 4.44 12.59 21.23
CA VAL A 369 5.70 12.58 20.50
C VAL A 369 6.47 13.88 20.74
N PHE A 370 7.78 13.78 20.88
CA PHE A 370 8.67 14.93 20.96
C PHE A 370 8.76 15.63 19.60
N ALA A 371 8.34 16.89 19.54
CA ALA A 371 8.41 17.69 18.33
C ALA A 371 9.70 18.52 18.27
N SER A 372 10.09 19.14 19.38
CA SER A 372 11.33 19.91 19.47
C SER A 372 11.78 20.11 20.92
N VAL A 373 13.08 20.36 21.09
CA VAL A 373 13.68 20.85 22.34
C VAL A 373 14.43 22.14 22.02
N GLN A 374 14.14 23.20 22.77
CA GLN A 374 14.83 24.48 22.67
C GLN A 374 15.57 24.75 23.98
N PHE A 375 16.79 25.26 23.88
CA PHE A 375 17.61 25.64 25.03
C PHE A 375 17.75 27.15 25.08
N VAL A 376 17.47 27.72 26.25
CA VAL A 376 17.69 29.14 26.54
C VAL A 376 18.83 29.23 27.54
N PHE A 377 19.91 29.90 27.15
CA PHE A 377 21.05 30.18 28.02
C PHE A 377 20.93 31.62 28.53
N SER A 378 20.98 31.80 29.84
CA SER A 378 20.91 33.10 30.49
C SER A 378 22.02 33.26 31.52
N PHE A 379 22.46 34.51 31.74
CA PHE A 379 23.30 34.85 32.87
C PHE A 379 22.40 35.43 33.96
N VAL A 380 22.39 34.79 35.12
CA VAL A 380 21.60 35.20 36.27
C VAL A 380 22.50 35.63 37.40
N SER A 381 22.11 36.72 38.05
CA SER A 381 22.76 37.19 39.26
C SER A 381 22.11 36.50 40.45
N LYS A 382 22.85 35.67 41.19
CA LYS A 382 22.37 35.05 42.44
C LYS A 382 23.18 35.56 43.62
N PRO A 383 22.57 35.75 44.81
CA PRO A 383 23.31 36.09 46.02
C PRO A 383 24.47 35.11 46.23
N ASP A 384 25.65 35.64 46.57
CA ASP A 384 26.80 34.81 46.87
C ASP A 384 26.61 34.18 48.26
N PRO A 385 26.61 32.83 48.38
CA PRO A 385 26.40 32.16 49.66
C PRO A 385 27.54 32.41 50.67
N LEU A 386 28.71 32.88 50.20
CA LEU A 386 29.90 33.12 51.03
C LEU A 386 30.13 34.61 51.33
N LEU A 387 29.50 35.51 50.57
CA LEU A 387 29.72 36.96 50.68
C LEU A 387 28.37 37.70 50.75
N ALA A 388 27.96 38.04 51.97
CA ALA A 388 26.72 38.77 52.22
C ALA A 388 26.67 40.11 51.45
N GLY A 389 25.56 40.39 50.77
CA GLY A 389 25.37 41.60 49.96
C GLY A 389 26.12 41.63 48.62
N LYS A 390 26.88 40.57 48.29
CA LYS A 390 27.47 40.39 46.96
C LYS A 390 26.64 39.40 46.15
N PHE A 391 26.64 39.62 44.84
CA PHE A 391 26.03 38.71 43.88
C PHE A 391 27.11 38.09 43.02
N ARG A 392 26.92 36.81 42.70
CA ARG A 392 27.73 36.10 41.71
C ARG A 392 26.91 35.88 40.44
N MET A 393 27.57 36.05 39.31
CA MET A 393 27.00 35.66 38.03
C MET A 393 27.03 34.13 37.91
N GLN A 394 25.92 33.55 37.50
CA GLN A 394 25.79 32.13 37.18
C GLN A 394 25.21 31.99 35.78
N MET A 395 25.64 30.97 35.06
CA MET A 395 24.98 30.56 33.82
C MET A 395 23.81 29.65 34.17
N GLN A 396 22.61 30.02 33.75
CA GLN A 396 21.40 29.21 33.82
C GLN A 396 21.06 28.71 32.42
N MET A 397 20.60 27.46 32.35
CA MET A 397 20.15 26.82 31.12
C MET A 397 18.74 26.30 31.36
N ASP A 398 17.79 26.87 30.63
CA ASP A 398 16.39 26.45 30.65
C ASP A 398 16.09 25.63 29.39
N ALA A 399 15.41 24.49 29.55
CA ALA A 399 14.97 23.65 28.44
C ALA A 399 13.45 23.80 28.25
N LEU A 400 13.04 24.10 27.01
CA LEU A 400 11.66 24.10 26.57
C LEU A 400 11.44 22.88 25.70
N VAL A 401 10.51 22.00 26.10
CA VAL A 401 10.19 20.77 25.35
C VAL A 401 8.81 20.89 24.74
N LYS A 402 8.75 20.82 23.41
CA LYS A 402 7.50 20.75 22.66
C LYS A 402 7.12 19.30 22.44
N VAL A 403 5.91 18.94 22.86
CA VAL A 403 5.29 17.65 22.55
C VAL A 403 4.07 17.85 21.68
N TRP A 404 3.75 16.83 20.90
CA TRP A 404 2.67 16.83 19.93
C TRP A 404 1.89 15.52 19.98
N ASN A 405 0.58 15.58 19.72
CA ASN A 405 -0.27 14.41 19.55
C ASN A 405 -0.34 14.01 18.06
N PRO A 406 0.31 12.89 17.65
CA PRO A 406 0.26 12.40 16.28
C PRO A 406 -1.05 11.68 15.94
N ASN A 407 -1.89 11.36 16.93
CA ASN A 407 -3.09 10.57 16.73
C ASN A 407 -4.27 11.45 16.29
N ASN A 408 -5.22 10.84 15.57
CA ASN A 408 -6.50 11.43 15.19
C ASN A 408 -7.53 11.45 16.34
N VAL A 409 -7.14 11.01 17.54
CA VAL A 409 -7.95 10.99 18.76
C VAL A 409 -7.23 11.74 19.88
N ARG A 410 -7.99 12.22 20.87
CA ARG A 410 -7.44 12.92 22.03
C ARG A 410 -6.47 12.01 22.79
N VAL A 411 -5.32 12.52 23.21
CA VAL A 411 -4.40 11.84 24.13
C VAL A 411 -4.51 12.47 25.51
N GLU A 412 -4.78 11.67 26.53
CA GLU A 412 -4.87 12.10 27.92
C GLU A 412 -3.66 11.58 28.70
N ILE A 413 -2.89 12.49 29.29
CA ILE A 413 -1.81 12.18 30.22
C ILE A 413 -2.39 12.29 31.63
N PRO A 414 -2.55 11.15 32.35
CA PRO A 414 -3.19 11.17 33.66
C PRO A 414 -2.31 11.86 34.70
N ALA A 415 -2.93 12.38 35.76
CA ALA A 415 -2.23 12.97 36.89
C ALA A 415 -1.21 11.98 37.49
N GLY A 416 0.03 12.44 37.67
CA GLY A 416 1.14 11.63 38.19
C GLY A 416 1.85 10.74 37.16
N ALA A 417 1.44 10.73 35.89
CA ALA A 417 2.25 10.15 34.82
C ALA A 417 3.47 11.03 34.53
N SER A 418 4.66 10.43 34.48
CA SER A 418 5.92 11.13 34.25
C SER A 418 6.70 10.45 33.12
N TYR A 419 7.02 11.21 32.08
CA TYR A 419 7.81 10.77 30.94
C TYR A 419 9.19 11.42 30.99
N ALA A 420 10.21 10.62 31.28
CA ALA A 420 11.58 11.10 31.31
C ALA A 420 12.07 11.42 29.88
N VAL A 421 12.54 12.65 29.69
CA VAL A 421 13.28 13.09 28.52
C VAL A 421 14.75 12.96 28.87
N GLN A 422 15.48 12.13 28.14
CA GLN A 422 16.93 12.01 28.30
C GLN A 422 17.62 12.33 26.97
N LEU A 423 18.40 13.41 26.95
CA LEU A 423 19.30 13.71 25.86
C LEU A 423 20.70 13.25 26.25
N LEU A 424 21.22 12.28 25.49
CA LEU A 424 22.52 11.65 25.77
C LEU A 424 23.71 12.56 25.43
N SER A 425 23.49 13.56 24.58
CA SER A 425 24.46 14.60 24.24
C SER A 425 23.74 15.85 23.74
N VAL A 426 24.25 17.02 24.12
CA VAL A 426 23.86 18.30 23.49
C VAL A 426 24.65 18.45 22.18
N PRO A 427 24.01 18.76 21.03
CA PRO A 427 24.67 18.75 19.72
C PRO A 427 25.60 19.95 19.46
N PHE A 428 25.90 20.77 20.48
CA PHE A 428 26.74 21.95 20.35
C PHE A 428 27.68 22.10 21.55
N LYS A 429 28.84 22.73 21.31
CA LYS A 429 29.79 23.14 22.34
C LYS A 429 29.69 24.64 22.51
N VAL A 430 29.57 25.11 23.75
CA VAL A 430 29.61 26.54 24.05
C VAL A 430 30.82 26.84 24.91
N GLN A 431 31.61 27.82 24.47
CA GLN A 431 32.79 28.31 25.18
C GLN A 431 32.63 29.80 25.43
N TRP A 432 32.90 30.22 26.67
CA TRP A 432 32.76 31.60 27.11
C TRP A 432 34.08 32.09 27.69
N TYR A 433 34.41 33.34 27.45
CA TYR A 433 35.55 34.02 28.05
C TYR A 433 35.03 35.15 28.92
N ILE A 434 34.97 34.91 30.22
CA ILE A 434 34.52 35.89 31.19
C ILE A 434 35.74 36.32 31.98
N THR A 435 36.02 37.62 31.98
CA THR A 435 37.13 38.20 32.73
C THR A 435 36.60 39.03 33.88
N ASN A 436 37.33 39.05 35.00
CA ASN A 436 37.08 40.01 36.06
C ASN A 436 37.57 41.42 35.64
N ALA A 437 37.39 42.39 36.53
CA ALA A 437 37.85 43.77 36.31
C ALA A 437 39.37 43.91 36.10
N SER A 438 40.18 42.89 36.46
CA SER A 438 41.63 42.86 36.24
C SER A 438 42.05 42.06 35.01
N GLY A 439 41.11 41.65 34.15
CA GLY A 439 41.38 40.91 32.90
C GLY A 439 41.70 39.43 33.10
N ALA A 440 41.63 38.90 34.33
CA ALA A 440 41.83 37.49 34.61
C ALA A 440 40.56 36.69 34.33
N GLY A 441 40.69 35.52 33.70
CA GLY A 441 39.57 34.62 33.41
C GLY A 441 38.89 34.13 34.70
N VAL A 442 37.56 34.21 34.75
CA VAL A 442 36.72 33.80 35.88
C VAL A 442 35.95 32.54 35.49
N ALA A 443 36.18 31.45 36.23
CA ALA A 443 35.34 30.26 36.12
C ALA A 443 33.98 30.55 36.76
N LEU A 444 32.90 30.51 35.97
CA LEU A 444 31.56 30.60 36.53
C LEU A 444 31.16 29.29 37.21
N PRO A 445 30.76 29.32 38.49
CA PRO A 445 30.14 28.16 39.11
C PRO A 445 28.80 27.87 38.43
N GLN A 446 28.63 26.65 37.93
CA GLN A 446 27.34 26.18 37.43
C GLN A 446 26.36 26.08 38.61
N SER A 447 25.16 26.64 38.46
CA SER A 447 24.13 26.47 39.48
C SER A 447 23.48 25.10 39.29
N GLY A 448 23.78 24.16 40.19
CA GLY A 448 22.88 23.03 40.41
C GLY A 448 21.62 23.55 41.07
N VAL A 449 20.44 23.26 40.50
CA VAL A 449 19.14 23.67 41.05
C VAL A 449 18.27 22.44 41.25
N GLY A 450 17.45 22.50 42.30
CA GLY A 450 16.72 21.40 42.91
C GLY A 450 15.73 20.68 42.01
N GLY A 451 15.34 19.48 42.45
CA GLY A 451 14.00 18.95 42.22
C GLY A 451 13.55 18.69 40.77
N ASN A 452 14.44 18.59 39.79
CA ASN A 452 14.25 17.82 38.54
C ASN A 452 15.59 17.93 37.80
N THR A 453 16.35 16.83 37.81
CA THR A 453 17.81 16.82 37.65
C THR A 453 18.32 17.32 36.29
N TYR A 454 18.44 18.64 36.11
CA TYR A 454 19.31 19.23 35.08
C TYR A 454 20.68 19.55 35.70
N SER A 455 21.49 18.51 35.90
CA SER A 455 22.88 18.71 36.29
C SER A 455 23.78 18.63 35.06
N LEU A 456 24.44 19.74 34.71
CA LEU A 456 25.72 19.69 33.98
C LEU A 456 26.81 19.18 34.94
N ASN A 457 26.61 18.04 35.60
CA ASN A 457 27.59 17.58 36.58
C ASN A 457 28.84 17.09 35.87
N ARG A 458 30.01 17.43 36.43
CA ARG A 458 31.25 16.65 36.25
C ARG A 458 30.90 15.23 36.67
N GLY A 459 30.78 14.31 35.72
CA GLY A 459 30.66 12.90 36.05
C GLY A 459 31.90 12.48 36.85
N THR A 460 31.71 12.03 38.08
CA THR A 460 32.74 11.41 38.93
C THR A 460 33.04 10.00 38.43
N TRP A 461 33.42 9.91 37.15
CA TRP A 461 34.22 8.79 36.65
C TRP A 461 35.66 9.29 36.61
N PRO A 462 36.65 8.45 36.95
CA PRO A 462 38.05 8.85 37.02
C PRO A 462 38.56 9.15 35.59
N SER A 463 38.26 10.34 35.07
CA SER A 463 38.85 10.83 33.82
C SER A 463 39.87 11.91 34.17
N SER A 464 41.12 11.53 34.01
CA SER A 464 42.35 12.22 34.36
C SER A 464 42.67 13.42 33.47
N SER A 465 41.94 14.54 33.58
CA SER A 465 42.42 15.77 32.94
C SER A 465 41.93 17.05 33.63
N ASP A 466 42.86 17.77 34.23
CA ASP A 466 42.71 19.14 34.74
C ASP A 466 42.70 20.19 33.60
N LYS A 467 42.00 19.91 32.50
CA LYS A 467 41.79 20.85 31.39
C LYS A 467 40.31 21.10 31.17
N PHE A 468 39.91 22.37 31.16
CA PHE A 468 38.59 22.81 30.70
C PHE A 468 38.42 22.38 29.24
N GLY A 469 37.43 21.52 28.97
CA GLY A 469 37.14 20.99 27.63
C GLY A 469 37.22 19.47 27.45
N HIS A 470 37.29 18.66 28.52
CA HIS A 470 37.41 17.20 28.38
C HIS A 470 36.07 16.44 28.28
N GLN A 471 36.11 15.31 27.57
CA GLN A 471 35.02 14.52 26.97
C GLN A 471 34.13 13.71 27.94
N THR A 472 33.72 14.23 29.10
CA THR A 472 32.76 13.48 29.92
C THR A 472 31.36 13.66 29.36
N PHE A 473 30.72 12.57 28.91
CA PHE A 473 29.31 12.48 28.51
C PHE A 473 28.39 13.35 29.38
N GLN A 474 27.88 14.46 28.83
CA GLN A 474 26.95 15.34 29.51
C GLN A 474 25.53 15.02 29.05
N TRP A 475 24.71 14.50 29.95
CA TRP A 475 23.32 14.14 29.68
C TRP A 475 22.37 15.14 30.36
N LEU A 476 21.32 15.52 29.65
CA LEU A 476 20.20 16.28 30.20
C LEU A 476 19.08 15.30 30.52
N ARG A 477 18.53 15.36 31.74
CA ARG A 477 17.35 14.59 32.13
C ARG A 477 16.27 15.53 32.65
N GLY A 478 15.13 15.54 31.96
CA GLY A 478 13.91 16.24 32.38
C GLY A 478 12.76 15.25 32.51
N ASN A 479 11.67 15.64 33.18
CA ASN A 479 10.44 14.86 33.24
C ASN A 479 9.28 15.70 32.69
N ILE A 480 8.50 15.13 31.78
CA ILE A 480 7.25 15.72 31.28
C ILE A 480 6.09 15.06 32.02
N GLY A 481 5.23 15.87 32.63
CA GLY A 481 4.14 15.37 33.48
C GLY A 481 4.43 15.48 34.99
N GLY A 482 5.28 16.43 35.39
CA GLY A 482 5.63 16.67 36.78
C GLY A 482 6.53 15.57 37.37
N LEU A 483 7.18 15.90 38.48
CA LEU A 483 7.78 14.88 39.34
C LEU A 483 6.72 13.84 39.66
N ALA A 484 7.12 12.57 39.77
CA ALA A 484 6.32 11.52 40.39
C ALA A 484 6.10 11.76 41.91
N GLN A 485 6.00 13.03 42.35
CA GLN A 485 5.50 13.42 43.65
C GLN A 485 3.98 13.56 43.55
N LYS A 486 3.29 12.67 44.26
CA LYS A 486 1.85 12.68 44.47
C LYS A 486 1.42 14.10 44.90
N GLY A 487 0.67 14.81 44.05
CA GLY A 487 0.10 16.13 44.33
C GLY A 487 0.59 17.30 43.46
N VAL A 488 1.61 17.14 42.62
CA VAL A 488 2.19 18.27 41.83
C VAL A 488 1.80 18.24 40.35
N SER A 489 1.51 17.06 39.77
CA SER A 489 1.11 16.94 38.36
C SER A 489 -0.41 16.81 38.23
N THR A 490 -1.06 17.81 37.63
CA THR A 490 -2.51 17.85 37.40
C THR A 490 -2.98 17.04 36.19
N GLY A 491 -2.06 16.41 35.44
CA GLY A 491 -2.35 15.77 34.16
C GLY A 491 -2.68 16.79 33.07
N TYR A 492 -2.68 16.37 31.80
CA TYR A 492 -3.04 17.23 30.69
C TYR A 492 -3.57 16.42 29.51
N THR A 493 -4.38 17.06 28.66
CA THR A 493 -4.84 16.48 27.40
C THR A 493 -4.13 17.12 26.21
N LEU A 494 -4.08 16.40 25.10
CA LEU A 494 -3.69 16.92 23.79
C LEU A 494 -4.76 16.51 22.79
N GLU A 495 -5.40 17.49 22.15
CA GLU A 495 -6.32 17.24 21.05
C GLU A 495 -5.58 16.74 19.80
N PRO A 496 -6.29 16.13 18.82
CA PRO A 496 -5.66 15.70 17.58
C PRO A 496 -4.87 16.81 16.90
N GLY A 497 -3.57 16.58 16.68
CA GLY A 497 -2.69 17.57 16.07
C GLY A 497 -2.21 18.69 17.01
N GLU A 498 -2.70 18.76 18.26
CA GLU A 498 -2.31 19.79 19.22
C GLU A 498 -0.85 19.60 19.67
N SER A 499 -0.13 20.71 19.84
CA SER A 499 1.19 20.72 20.46
C SER A 499 1.22 21.60 21.70
N LYS A 500 1.85 21.10 22.77
CA LYS A 500 2.08 21.86 24.01
C LYS A 500 3.57 22.00 24.28
N ILE A 501 3.95 23.13 24.85
CA ILE A 501 5.33 23.44 25.23
C ILE A 501 5.40 23.40 26.76
N PHE A 502 6.38 22.66 27.26
CA PHE A 502 6.67 22.52 28.69
C PHE A 502 8.01 23.19 28.98
N GLY A 503 8.05 24.04 30.00
CA GLY A 503 9.26 24.73 30.47
C GLY A 503 9.46 24.55 31.97
N HIS A 504 10.56 25.08 32.48
CA HIS A 504 10.82 25.15 33.91
C HIS A 504 9.86 26.14 34.58
N ASP A 505 9.11 25.68 35.58
CA ASP A 505 8.26 26.53 36.40
C ASP A 505 9.10 27.28 37.44
N LYS A 506 8.78 28.55 37.67
CA LYS A 506 9.67 29.53 38.32
C LYS A 506 9.48 29.63 39.85
N GLU A 507 8.64 28.79 40.44
CA GLU A 507 8.36 28.80 41.88
C GLU A 507 9.42 28.08 42.72
#